data_AF-A0A940XAN4-F1
#
_entry.id   AF-A0A940XAN4-F1
#
_cell.length_a   1.000
_cell.length_b   1.000
_cell.length_c   1.000
_cell.angle_alpha   90.00
_cell.angle_beta   90.00
_cell.angle_gamma   90.00
#
_symmetry.space_group_name_H-M   'P 1'
#
loop_
_entity.id
_entity.type
_entity.pdbx_description
1 polymer ?
#
loop_
_entity_poly.entity_id
_entity_poly.type
_entity_poly.pdbx_seq_one_letter_code
_entity_poly.pdbx_strand_id
1 'polypeptide(L)'
;MKLYKILGFLLVIVSLTSCTFTENIYVNKDGTGKLSVDMDGSSLMAMAGDQLGDQMGADAKKNIDSTFTFKQIFEEKKDSIAKLSPEAQAELKKLENFVVNTKMNAEKKEFLMTLSTDFKNVNELQDVLQALNAMQRLEKGGSAAMPFGGNLGNNASKLSYSYNGKKFTRKAVIDTQKKVEKPADSTADMSKMIFASSSYTLKYHFPKAVKKISHPNALFSEDRKIITIQYPFTEYMDTPDKLNLEVEFEK
;
A
#
# COMPACT_ATOMS: atom_id res chain seq x y z
N MET A 1 34.22 13.05 28.25
CA MET A 1 34.15 13.30 26.79
C MET A 1 33.77 12.10 25.91
N LYS A 2 33.56 10.89 26.45
CA LYS A 2 33.33 9.67 25.64
C LYS A 2 31.86 9.21 25.57
N LEU A 3 31.03 9.50 26.56
CA LEU A 3 29.63 9.02 26.63
C LEU A 3 28.67 9.75 25.68
N TYR A 4 28.81 11.06 25.50
CA TYR A 4 27.98 11.84 24.56
C TYR A 4 28.31 11.57 23.09
N LYS A 5 29.53 11.11 22.79
CA LYS A 5 29.87 10.61 21.45
C LYS A 5 29.20 9.26 21.16
N ILE A 6 29.01 8.41 22.17
CA ILE A 6 28.27 7.15 22.05
C ILE A 6 26.76 7.42 21.95
N LEU A 7 26.24 8.39 22.72
CA LEU A 7 24.82 8.76 22.68
C LEU A 7 24.42 9.42 21.34
N GLY A 8 25.31 10.22 20.75
CA GLY A 8 25.13 10.76 19.39
C GLY A 8 25.20 9.70 18.30
N PHE A 9 26.05 8.67 18.46
CA PHE A 9 26.15 7.56 17.52
C PHE A 9 24.92 6.63 17.60
N LEU A 10 24.35 6.44 18.80
CA LEU A 10 23.12 5.68 19.00
C LEU A 10 21.89 6.39 18.40
N LEU A 11 21.85 7.74 18.46
CA LEU A 11 20.75 8.53 17.89
C LEU A 11 20.76 8.55 16.36
N VAL A 12 21.94 8.45 15.72
CA VAL A 12 22.08 8.42 14.25
C VAL A 12 21.80 7.02 13.67
N ILE A 13 21.97 5.96 14.46
CA ILE A 13 21.60 4.58 14.07
C ILE A 13 20.07 4.39 13.99
N VAL A 14 19.27 5.23 14.66
CA VAL A 14 17.80 5.11 14.68
C VAL A 14 17.12 5.71 13.43
N SER A 15 17.85 6.44 12.59
CA SER A 15 17.37 6.89 11.27
C SER A 15 17.57 5.85 10.17
N LEU A 16 17.47 4.56 10.51
CA LEU A 16 17.24 3.48 9.54
C LEU A 16 15.85 3.73 8.95
N THR A 17 15.82 4.49 7.86
CA THR A 17 14.62 4.76 7.09
C THR A 17 14.01 3.42 6.70
N SER A 18 12.74 3.24 7.00
CA SER A 18 12.02 2.03 6.63
C SER A 18 11.42 2.17 5.23
N CYS A 19 10.80 1.12 4.70
CA CYS A 19 9.82 1.29 3.63
C CYS A 19 8.58 2.00 4.20
N THR A 20 7.96 2.89 3.43
CA THR A 20 6.73 3.56 3.86
C THR A 20 5.62 3.34 2.84
N PHE A 21 4.44 3.01 3.36
CA PHE A 21 3.21 2.89 2.60
C PHE A 21 2.29 4.04 3.02
N THR A 22 1.82 4.85 2.09
CA THR A 22 0.89 5.94 2.35
C THR A 22 -0.37 5.73 1.52
N GLU A 23 -1.46 5.38 2.19
CA GLU A 23 -2.79 5.33 1.60
C GLU A 23 -3.41 6.73 1.64
N ASN A 24 -3.59 7.33 0.48
CA ASN A 24 -4.24 8.62 0.32
C ASN A 24 -5.66 8.42 -0.22
N ILE A 25 -6.66 8.97 0.48
CA ILE A 25 -8.03 9.05 -0.04
C ILE A 25 -8.42 10.52 -0.09
N TYR A 26 -8.77 11.00 -1.28
CA TYR A 26 -9.35 12.31 -1.50
C TYR A 26 -10.85 12.13 -1.73
N VAL A 27 -11.67 12.62 -0.81
CA VAL A 27 -13.14 12.56 -0.91
C VAL A 27 -13.69 13.92 -1.33
N ASN A 28 -14.46 13.96 -2.40
CA ASN A 28 -15.18 15.14 -2.86
C ASN A 28 -16.54 15.28 -2.16
N LYS A 29 -17.16 16.45 -2.26
CA LYS A 29 -18.46 16.75 -1.63
C LYS A 29 -19.57 15.76 -2.06
N ASP A 30 -19.54 15.33 -3.30
CA ASP A 30 -20.51 14.41 -3.91
C ASP A 30 -20.20 12.92 -3.64
N GLY A 31 -19.11 12.61 -2.95
CA GLY A 31 -18.68 11.24 -2.64
C GLY A 31 -17.85 10.57 -3.74
N THR A 32 -17.54 11.29 -4.82
CA THR A 32 -16.49 10.90 -5.77
C THR A 32 -15.12 11.17 -5.18
N GLY A 33 -14.05 10.71 -5.84
CA GLY A 33 -12.71 11.00 -5.36
C GLY A 33 -11.62 10.17 -6.00
N LYS A 34 -10.46 10.19 -5.34
CA LYS A 34 -9.26 9.47 -5.76
C LYS A 34 -8.65 8.72 -4.59
N LEU A 35 -8.27 7.48 -4.84
CA LEU A 35 -7.46 6.66 -3.95
C LEU A 35 -6.06 6.49 -4.56
N SER A 36 -5.02 6.66 -3.75
CA SER A 36 -3.68 6.20 -4.09
C SER A 36 -3.01 5.49 -2.93
N VAL A 37 -2.13 4.55 -3.25
CA VAL A 37 -1.19 3.96 -2.30
C VAL A 37 0.20 4.26 -2.83
N ASP A 38 0.93 5.10 -2.10
CA ASP A 38 2.31 5.44 -2.38
C ASP A 38 3.21 4.53 -1.56
N MET A 39 4.18 3.91 -2.20
CA MET A 39 5.15 3.02 -1.62
C MET A 39 6.54 3.59 -1.88
N ASP A 40 7.25 3.93 -0.80
CA ASP A 40 8.64 4.37 -0.84
C ASP A 40 9.53 3.25 -0.30
N GLY A 41 10.16 2.53 -1.23
CA GLY A 41 11.14 1.50 -0.98
C GLY A 41 12.58 1.98 -1.13
N SER A 42 12.85 3.28 -1.16
CA SER A 42 14.20 3.83 -1.37
C SER A 42 15.19 3.37 -0.28
N SER A 43 14.70 3.23 0.95
CA SER A 43 15.47 2.63 2.04
C SER A 43 15.89 1.19 1.76
N LEU A 44 15.00 0.39 1.16
CA LEU A 44 15.29 -0.97 0.77
C LEU A 44 16.34 -1.00 -0.35
N MET A 45 16.26 -0.09 -1.33
CA MET A 45 17.31 0.06 -2.34
C MET A 45 18.66 0.44 -1.72
N ALA A 46 18.67 1.25 -0.66
CA ALA A 46 19.91 1.61 0.02
C ALA A 46 20.55 0.43 0.78
N MET A 47 19.74 -0.50 1.30
CA MET A 47 20.20 -1.65 2.08
C MET A 47 20.52 -2.88 1.23
N ALA A 48 19.70 -3.16 0.22
CA ALA A 48 19.71 -4.40 -0.55
C ALA A 48 19.59 -4.18 -2.08
N GLY A 49 19.84 -2.97 -2.57
CA GLY A 49 19.69 -2.61 -4.00
C GLY A 49 20.50 -3.50 -4.94
N ASP A 50 21.71 -3.92 -4.56
CA ASP A 50 22.53 -4.82 -5.37
C ASP A 50 21.89 -6.22 -5.49
N GLN A 51 21.40 -6.77 -4.37
CA GLN A 51 20.70 -8.06 -4.36
C GLN A 51 19.37 -8.01 -5.12
N LEU A 52 18.62 -6.91 -5.00
CA LEU A 52 17.39 -6.70 -5.74
C LEU A 52 17.64 -6.52 -7.23
N GLY A 53 18.69 -5.78 -7.59
CA GLY A 53 19.13 -5.62 -8.98
C GLY A 53 19.50 -6.96 -9.63
N ASP A 54 20.13 -7.86 -8.88
CA ASP A 54 20.46 -9.19 -9.38
C ASP A 54 19.21 -10.10 -9.48
N GLN A 55 18.21 -9.95 -8.61
CA GLN A 55 16.94 -10.69 -8.69
C GLN A 55 16.00 -10.21 -9.80
N MET A 56 15.94 -8.90 -10.03
CA MET A 56 15.10 -8.29 -11.05
C MET A 56 15.76 -8.26 -12.45
N GLY A 57 17.00 -8.74 -12.55
CA GLY A 57 17.76 -8.86 -13.80
C GLY A 57 18.38 -7.55 -14.27
N ALA A 58 19.07 -7.59 -15.42
CA ALA A 58 19.87 -6.48 -15.94
C ALA A 58 19.07 -5.17 -16.15
N ASP A 59 17.75 -5.26 -16.32
CA ASP A 59 16.89 -4.09 -16.48
C ASP A 59 16.67 -3.31 -15.18
N ALA A 60 16.88 -3.93 -14.01
CA ALA A 60 16.81 -3.22 -12.73
C ALA A 60 18.03 -2.34 -12.43
N LYS A 61 19.10 -2.49 -13.21
CA LYS A 61 20.25 -1.56 -13.18
C LYS A 61 20.01 -0.32 -14.04
N LYS A 62 18.92 -0.27 -14.82
CA LYS A 62 18.52 0.90 -15.59
C LYS A 62 17.64 1.81 -14.76
N ASN A 63 17.71 3.11 -15.04
CA ASN A 63 16.73 4.06 -14.52
C ASN A 63 15.37 3.75 -15.15
N ILE A 64 14.41 3.35 -14.33
CA ILE A 64 13.03 3.07 -14.73
C ILE A 64 12.16 4.24 -14.31
N ASP A 65 11.43 4.80 -15.27
CA ASP A 65 10.32 5.71 -15.03
C ASP A 65 9.19 5.24 -15.94
N SER A 66 8.27 4.47 -15.38
CA SER A 66 7.23 3.78 -16.13
C SER A 66 5.85 4.02 -15.54
N THR A 67 4.87 4.17 -16.44
CA THR A 67 3.46 4.23 -16.10
C THR A 67 2.74 3.18 -16.93
N PHE A 68 1.94 2.35 -16.28
CA PHE A 68 1.08 1.40 -16.96
C PHE A 68 -0.30 1.33 -16.29
N THR A 69 -1.27 0.83 -17.03
CA THR A 69 -2.62 0.59 -16.52
C THR A 69 -2.88 -0.91 -16.43
N PHE A 70 -3.68 -1.34 -15.47
CA PHE A 70 -4.09 -2.74 -15.39
C PHE A 70 -4.90 -3.16 -16.61
N LYS A 71 -5.63 -2.24 -17.23
CA LYS A 71 -6.31 -2.47 -18.51
C LYS A 71 -5.35 -2.98 -19.59
N GLN A 72 -4.18 -2.35 -19.74
CA GLN A 72 -3.15 -2.80 -20.70
C GLN A 72 -2.66 -4.22 -20.37
N ILE A 73 -2.34 -4.49 -19.10
CA ILE A 73 -1.91 -5.83 -18.66
C ILE A 73 -3.00 -6.86 -18.94
N PHE A 74 -4.27 -6.54 -18.70
CA PHE A 74 -5.38 -7.47 -18.92
C PHE A 74 -5.61 -7.77 -20.40
N GLU A 75 -5.40 -6.80 -21.27
CA GLU A 75 -5.42 -6.99 -22.72
C GLU A 75 -4.27 -7.91 -23.17
N GLU A 76 -3.06 -7.70 -22.65
CA GLU A 76 -1.88 -8.54 -22.94
C GLU A 76 -1.99 -9.96 -22.39
N LYS A 77 -2.63 -10.13 -21.22
CA LYS A 77 -2.76 -11.41 -20.49
C LYS A 77 -4.14 -12.04 -20.63
N LYS A 78 -4.95 -11.61 -21.60
CA LYS A 78 -6.35 -12.04 -21.77
C LYS A 78 -6.52 -13.57 -21.75
N ASP A 79 -5.65 -14.30 -22.43
CA ASP A 79 -5.71 -15.77 -22.50
C ASP A 79 -5.40 -16.45 -21.15
N SER A 80 -4.56 -15.82 -20.33
CA SER A 80 -4.26 -16.32 -18.98
C SER A 80 -5.39 -16.00 -18.01
N ILE A 81 -5.97 -14.80 -18.11
CA ILE A 81 -7.10 -14.37 -17.30
C ILE A 81 -8.35 -15.20 -17.60
N ALA A 82 -8.58 -15.57 -18.87
CA ALA A 82 -9.70 -16.42 -19.28
C ALA A 82 -9.68 -17.82 -18.65
N LYS A 83 -8.53 -18.31 -18.18
CA LYS A 83 -8.37 -19.61 -17.52
C LYS A 83 -8.67 -19.57 -16.02
N LEU A 84 -8.87 -18.38 -15.44
CA LEU A 84 -9.15 -18.21 -14.02
C LEU A 84 -10.62 -18.50 -13.71
N SER A 85 -10.92 -18.75 -12.43
CA SER A 85 -12.30 -18.89 -11.97
C SER A 85 -13.09 -17.58 -12.18
N PRO A 86 -14.42 -17.64 -12.32
CA PRO A 86 -15.25 -16.44 -12.46
C PRO A 86 -15.05 -15.42 -11.34
N GLU A 87 -14.82 -15.89 -10.12
CA GLU A 87 -14.55 -15.06 -8.95
C GLU A 87 -13.22 -14.30 -9.11
N ALA A 88 -12.16 -14.99 -9.52
CA ALA A 88 -10.86 -14.38 -9.76
C ALA A 88 -10.91 -13.38 -10.95
N GLN A 89 -11.64 -13.70 -12.01
CA GLN A 89 -11.86 -12.75 -13.12
C GLN A 89 -12.61 -11.50 -12.66
N ALA A 90 -13.63 -11.66 -11.80
CA ALA A 90 -14.37 -10.54 -11.24
C ALA A 90 -13.49 -9.67 -10.34
N GLU A 91 -12.64 -10.27 -9.51
CA GLU A 91 -11.65 -9.56 -8.68
C GLU A 91 -10.66 -8.76 -9.53
N LEU A 92 -10.13 -9.34 -10.61
CA LEU A 92 -9.22 -8.62 -11.51
C LEU A 92 -9.91 -7.48 -12.24
N LYS A 93 -11.15 -7.69 -12.72
CA LYS A 93 -11.90 -6.64 -13.41
C LYS A 93 -12.04 -5.37 -12.58
N LYS A 94 -12.16 -5.49 -11.26
CA LYS A 94 -12.23 -4.34 -10.34
C LYS A 94 -10.95 -3.49 -10.35
N LEU A 95 -9.85 -4.03 -10.88
CA LEU A 95 -8.55 -3.36 -10.93
C LEU A 95 -8.33 -2.64 -12.26
N GLU A 96 -9.25 -2.78 -13.24
CA GLU A 96 -9.06 -2.28 -14.61
C GLU A 96 -8.72 -0.78 -14.69
N ASN A 97 -9.25 0.01 -13.75
CA ASN A 97 -9.09 1.46 -13.68
C ASN A 97 -7.90 1.91 -12.83
N PHE A 98 -7.05 0.98 -12.39
CA PHE A 98 -5.85 1.34 -11.65
C PHE A 98 -4.71 1.70 -12.59
N VAL A 99 -3.98 2.73 -12.17
CA VAL A 99 -2.76 3.22 -12.81
C VAL A 99 -1.60 2.97 -11.85
N VAL A 100 -0.55 2.33 -12.35
CA VAL A 100 0.70 2.12 -11.64
C VAL A 100 1.75 3.05 -12.21
N ASN A 101 2.42 3.79 -11.34
CA ASN A 101 3.60 4.58 -11.67
C ASN A 101 4.76 4.01 -10.87
N THR A 102 5.86 3.68 -11.54
CA THR A 102 7.06 3.13 -10.92
C THR A 102 8.24 3.98 -11.32
N LYS A 103 8.99 4.43 -10.31
CA LYS A 103 10.24 5.15 -10.49
C LYS A 103 11.33 4.43 -9.71
N MET A 104 12.35 3.98 -10.41
CA MET A 104 13.49 3.28 -9.83
C MET A 104 14.78 3.86 -10.40
N ASN A 105 15.70 4.21 -9.51
CA ASN A 105 17.00 4.74 -9.89
C ASN A 105 18.06 4.15 -8.94
N ALA A 106 18.90 3.26 -9.47
CA ALA A 106 19.92 2.58 -8.69
C ALA A 106 20.99 3.56 -8.16
N GLU A 107 21.40 4.54 -8.96
CA GLU A 107 22.41 5.54 -8.56
C GLU A 107 21.90 6.43 -7.42
N LYS A 108 20.65 6.86 -7.50
CA LYS A 108 19.98 7.69 -6.48
C LYS A 108 19.43 6.87 -5.31
N LYS A 109 19.51 5.53 -5.38
CA LYS A 109 18.90 4.60 -4.41
C LYS A 109 17.41 4.88 -4.20
N GLU A 110 16.72 5.23 -5.29
CA GLU A 110 15.31 5.61 -5.27
C GLU A 110 14.47 4.44 -5.75
N PHE A 111 13.41 4.13 -5.01
CA PHE A 111 12.36 3.24 -5.48
C PHE A 111 11.00 3.71 -4.97
N LEU A 112 10.24 4.31 -5.88
CA LEU A 112 8.94 4.89 -5.61
C LEU A 112 7.91 4.20 -6.49
N MET A 113 6.78 3.87 -5.89
CA MET A 113 5.66 3.31 -6.61
C MET A 113 4.35 3.92 -6.15
N THR A 114 3.52 4.35 -7.09
CA THR A 114 2.17 4.83 -6.80
C THR A 114 1.17 4.01 -7.56
N LEU A 115 0.29 3.35 -6.83
CA LEU A 115 -0.91 2.73 -7.35
C LEU A 115 -2.09 3.66 -7.11
N SER A 116 -2.86 4.01 -8.14
CA SER A 116 -3.97 4.95 -7.96
C SER A 116 -5.18 4.62 -8.82
N THR A 117 -6.36 5.03 -8.36
CA THR A 117 -7.61 4.92 -9.10
C THR A 117 -8.58 6.03 -8.68
N ASP A 118 -9.45 6.44 -9.60
CA ASP A 118 -10.57 7.32 -9.31
C ASP A 118 -11.81 6.49 -8.98
N PHE A 119 -12.63 6.97 -8.05
CA PHE A 119 -13.88 6.32 -7.67
C PHE A 119 -15.07 7.26 -7.81
N LYS A 120 -16.23 6.71 -8.19
CA LYS A 120 -17.48 7.47 -8.28
C LYS A 120 -18.21 7.49 -6.95
N ASN A 121 -18.01 6.44 -6.14
CA ASN A 121 -18.54 6.35 -4.82
C ASN A 121 -17.51 5.71 -3.89
N VAL A 122 -17.30 6.28 -2.70
CA VAL A 122 -16.40 5.74 -1.67
C VAL A 122 -16.69 4.25 -1.38
N ASN A 123 -17.94 3.80 -1.48
CA ASN A 123 -18.33 2.40 -1.24
C ASN A 123 -17.74 1.42 -2.28
N GLU A 124 -17.28 1.91 -3.42
CA GLU A 124 -16.65 1.11 -4.49
C GLU A 124 -15.19 0.77 -4.16
N LEU A 125 -14.59 1.49 -3.19
CA LEU A 125 -13.22 1.27 -2.77
C LEU A 125 -13.04 -0.14 -2.19
N GLN A 126 -11.99 -0.78 -2.64
CA GLN A 126 -11.57 -2.12 -2.20
C GLN A 126 -10.19 -2.05 -1.57
N ASP A 127 -9.77 -3.16 -0.96
CA ASP A 127 -8.39 -3.26 -0.50
C ASP A 127 -7.44 -3.32 -1.69
N VAL A 128 -6.71 -2.22 -1.89
CA VAL A 128 -5.77 -2.02 -3.00
C VAL A 128 -4.52 -2.90 -2.85
N LEU A 129 -4.15 -3.28 -1.63
CA LEU A 129 -3.04 -4.20 -1.44
C LEU A 129 -3.46 -5.64 -1.76
N GLN A 130 -4.71 -6.02 -1.50
CA GLN A 130 -5.24 -7.31 -1.97
C GLN A 130 -5.32 -7.37 -3.50
N ALA A 131 -5.70 -6.28 -4.14
CA ALA A 131 -5.68 -6.14 -5.59
C ALA A 131 -4.28 -6.41 -6.17
N LEU A 132 -3.25 -5.80 -5.59
CA LEU A 132 -1.85 -6.04 -5.95
C LEU A 132 -1.46 -7.51 -5.75
N ASN A 133 -1.86 -8.11 -4.64
CA ASN A 133 -1.59 -9.53 -4.38
C ASN A 133 -2.20 -10.44 -5.44
N ALA A 134 -3.46 -10.20 -5.81
CA ALA A 134 -4.15 -10.98 -6.84
C ALA A 134 -3.41 -10.92 -8.18
N MET A 135 -2.90 -9.75 -8.56
CA MET A 135 -2.10 -9.60 -9.79
C MET A 135 -0.75 -10.33 -9.71
N GLN A 136 -0.02 -10.24 -8.60
CA GLN A 136 1.25 -10.97 -8.42
C GLN A 136 1.08 -12.49 -8.63
N ARG A 137 -0.08 -13.05 -8.27
CA ARG A 137 -0.38 -14.47 -8.49
C ARG A 137 -0.53 -14.83 -9.97
N LEU A 138 -0.99 -13.89 -10.80
CA LEU A 138 -1.06 -14.06 -12.27
C LEU A 138 0.31 -13.99 -12.93
N GLU A 139 1.18 -13.14 -12.39
CA GLU A 139 2.53 -12.87 -12.88
C GLU A 139 3.55 -13.97 -12.53
N LYS A 140 3.14 -15.10 -11.93
CA LYS A 140 4.02 -16.26 -11.64
C LYS A 140 4.69 -16.90 -12.89
N GLY A 141 4.67 -16.23 -14.05
CA GLY A 141 5.46 -16.53 -15.25
C GLY A 141 5.93 -15.30 -16.06
N GLY A 142 6.03 -14.10 -15.49
CA GLY A 142 6.38 -12.86 -16.23
C GLY A 142 7.22 -11.85 -15.43
N SER A 143 8.01 -11.05 -16.14
CA SER A 143 9.26 -10.39 -15.73
C SER A 143 9.20 -9.23 -14.73
N ALA A 144 8.19 -9.12 -13.87
CA ALA A 144 8.14 -8.10 -12.82
C ALA A 144 7.86 -8.74 -11.45
N ALA A 145 8.78 -9.58 -10.99
CA ALA A 145 8.82 -10.02 -9.60
C ALA A 145 9.04 -8.79 -8.71
N MET A 146 7.94 -8.22 -8.22
CA MET A 146 7.97 -7.16 -7.24
C MET A 146 8.80 -7.61 -6.03
N PRO A 147 9.80 -6.82 -5.59
CA PRO A 147 10.78 -7.24 -4.58
C PRO A 147 10.16 -7.45 -3.19
N PHE A 148 8.88 -7.11 -3.01
CA PHE A 148 8.13 -7.24 -1.76
C PHE A 148 7.49 -8.62 -1.55
N GLY A 149 7.67 -9.55 -2.49
CA GLY A 149 7.19 -10.92 -2.36
C GLY A 149 5.66 -11.07 -2.46
N GLY A 150 5.23 -12.31 -2.66
CA GLY A 150 3.81 -12.67 -2.81
C GLY A 150 3.13 -12.86 -1.46
N ASN A 151 2.84 -11.78 -0.73
CA ASN A 151 1.81 -11.76 0.33
C ASN A 151 1.41 -10.35 0.79
N LEU A 152 1.84 -9.30 0.08
CA LEU A 152 1.53 -7.91 0.43
C LEU A 152 0.00 -7.70 0.45
N GLY A 153 -0.55 -7.21 1.56
CA GLY A 153 -2.00 -6.96 1.66
C GLY A 153 -2.89 -8.18 1.97
N ASN A 154 -2.33 -9.38 2.01
CA ASN A 154 -3.10 -10.58 2.37
C ASN A 154 -3.16 -10.72 3.90
N ASN A 155 -4.02 -9.93 4.53
CA ASN A 155 -4.28 -9.91 5.97
C ASN A 155 -5.60 -10.61 6.36
N ALA A 156 -6.15 -11.43 5.45
CA ALA A 156 -7.44 -12.09 5.62
C ALA A 156 -8.58 -11.14 6.03
N SER A 157 -8.53 -9.85 5.67
CA SER A 157 -9.60 -8.90 5.98
C SER A 157 -10.39 -8.47 4.75
N LYS A 158 -11.58 -7.94 4.95
CA LYS A 158 -12.35 -7.24 3.93
C LYS A 158 -12.51 -5.80 4.35
N LEU A 159 -11.94 -4.90 3.56
CA LEU A 159 -12.12 -3.46 3.74
C LEU A 159 -13.45 -3.02 3.14
N SER A 160 -14.10 -2.10 3.83
CA SER A 160 -15.31 -1.42 3.40
C SER A 160 -15.25 0.03 3.81
N TYR A 161 -15.75 0.90 2.94
CA TYR A 161 -15.74 2.34 3.15
C TYR A 161 -17.15 2.87 2.98
N SER A 162 -17.47 3.97 3.67
CA SER A 162 -18.75 4.65 3.48
C SER A 162 -18.62 6.15 3.64
N TYR A 163 -19.35 6.92 2.84
CA TYR A 163 -19.46 8.36 3.01
C TYR A 163 -20.87 8.85 2.67
N ASN A 164 -21.43 9.70 3.53
CA ASN A 164 -22.79 10.26 3.35
C ASN A 164 -22.85 11.79 3.47
N GLY A 165 -21.70 12.48 3.36
CA GLY A 165 -21.60 13.93 3.55
C GLY A 165 -21.53 14.40 5.00
N LYS A 166 -21.92 13.58 5.98
CA LYS A 166 -21.86 13.88 7.42
C LYS A 166 -20.86 13.01 8.18
N LYS A 167 -20.70 11.76 7.73
CA LYS A 167 -19.82 10.76 8.32
C LYS A 167 -19.07 10.02 7.22
N PHE A 168 -17.78 9.77 7.47
CA PHE A 168 -16.97 8.82 6.72
C PHE A 168 -16.64 7.63 7.62
N THR A 169 -16.67 6.41 7.08
CA THR A 169 -16.20 5.22 7.80
C THR A 169 -15.27 4.38 6.95
N ARG A 170 -14.28 3.77 7.60
CA ARG A 170 -13.43 2.68 7.10
C ARG A 170 -13.57 1.52 8.08
N LYS A 171 -13.94 0.34 7.59
CA LYS A 171 -14.06 -0.88 8.39
C LYS A 171 -13.36 -2.06 7.72
N ALA A 172 -12.42 -2.65 8.44
CA ALA A 172 -11.85 -3.96 8.17
C ALA A 172 -12.61 -5.01 8.99
N VAL A 173 -13.06 -6.05 8.31
CA VAL A 173 -13.65 -7.24 8.93
C VAL A 173 -12.76 -8.42 8.62
N ILE A 174 -12.26 -9.11 9.65
CA ILE A 174 -11.43 -10.30 9.48
C ILE A 174 -12.31 -11.45 8.97
N ASP A 175 -11.97 -11.96 7.80
CA ASP A 175 -12.53 -13.15 7.20
C ASP A 175 -11.83 -14.39 7.78
N THR A 176 -12.41 -14.93 8.84
CA THR A 176 -11.89 -16.12 9.55
C THR A 176 -11.83 -17.39 8.69
N GLN A 177 -12.46 -17.40 7.50
CA GLN A 177 -12.44 -18.53 6.58
C GLN A 177 -11.26 -18.49 5.60
N LYS A 178 -10.63 -17.33 5.39
CA LYS A 178 -9.41 -17.20 4.59
C LYS A 178 -8.20 -17.62 5.43
N LYS A 179 -7.71 -18.84 5.20
CA LYS A 179 -6.37 -19.23 5.69
C LYS A 179 -5.33 -18.29 5.06
N VAL A 180 -4.59 -17.56 5.88
CA VAL A 180 -3.35 -16.90 5.45
C VAL A 180 -2.41 -18.01 5.00
N GLU A 181 -2.28 -18.22 3.69
CA GLU A 181 -1.28 -19.12 3.14
C GLU A 181 0.10 -18.61 3.60
N LYS A 182 0.80 -19.41 4.40
CA LYS A 182 2.18 -19.10 4.80
C LYS A 182 3.06 -19.06 3.53
N PRO A 183 3.84 -17.99 3.32
CA PRO A 183 4.75 -17.92 2.18
C PRO A 183 5.83 -19.00 2.26
N ALA A 184 6.29 -19.49 1.11
CA ALA A 184 7.37 -20.46 1.01
C ALA A 184 8.71 -19.90 1.53
N ASP A 185 9.48 -20.76 2.20
CA ASP A 185 10.38 -20.43 3.32
C ASP A 185 11.65 -19.60 3.04
N SER A 186 12.04 -19.25 1.81
CA SER A 186 13.33 -18.57 1.56
C SER A 186 13.26 -17.07 1.24
N THR A 187 12.25 -16.60 0.50
CA THR A 187 11.96 -15.16 0.29
C THR A 187 11.23 -14.53 1.48
N ALA A 188 10.72 -15.37 2.38
CA ALA A 188 9.93 -14.99 3.53
C ALA A 188 10.71 -14.16 4.57
N ASP A 189 12.03 -14.33 4.69
CA ASP A 189 12.78 -13.70 5.79
C ASP A 189 13.19 -12.26 5.50
N MET A 190 13.57 -11.94 4.26
CA MET A 190 13.85 -10.56 3.86
C MET A 190 12.57 -9.72 3.82
N SER A 191 11.46 -10.26 3.28
CA SER A 191 10.17 -9.56 3.27
C SER A 191 9.64 -9.31 4.69
N LYS A 192 9.81 -10.27 5.61
CA LYS A 192 9.44 -10.10 7.03
C LYS A 192 10.21 -8.96 7.68
N MET A 193 11.54 -8.87 7.48
CA MET A 193 12.33 -7.78 8.04
C MET A 193 11.94 -6.42 7.46
N ILE A 194 11.70 -6.35 6.15
CA ILE A 194 11.20 -5.14 5.50
C ILE A 194 9.86 -4.73 6.11
N PHE A 195 8.89 -5.63 6.18
CA PHE A 195 7.56 -5.36 6.76
C PHE A 195 7.64 -4.97 8.23
N ALA A 196 8.51 -5.62 9.03
CA ALA A 196 8.72 -5.29 10.43
C ALA A 196 9.29 -3.88 10.63
N SER A 197 10.13 -3.42 9.70
CA SER A 197 10.62 -2.04 9.72
C SER A 197 9.61 -1.04 9.14
N SER A 198 8.68 -1.47 8.29
CA SER A 198 7.82 -0.59 7.49
C SER A 198 6.71 0.09 8.31
N SER A 199 6.25 1.24 7.82
CA SER A 199 5.05 1.92 8.35
C SER A 199 3.93 1.98 7.32
N TYR A 200 2.68 1.90 7.78
CA TYR A 200 1.48 2.17 7.00
C TYR A 200 0.81 3.46 7.50
N THR A 201 0.65 4.44 6.60
CA THR A 201 0.09 5.76 6.89
C THR A 201 -1.23 5.92 6.16
N LEU A 202 -2.30 6.20 6.91
CA LEU A 202 -3.58 6.64 6.38
C LEU A 202 -3.55 8.16 6.30
N LYS A 203 -3.69 8.74 5.10
CA LYS A 203 -3.71 10.19 4.88
C LYS A 203 -4.96 10.57 4.09
N TYR A 204 -6.04 10.91 4.79
CA TYR A 204 -7.33 11.16 4.13
C TYR A 204 -7.64 12.65 4.09
N HIS A 205 -8.08 13.08 2.92
CA HIS A 205 -8.43 14.45 2.57
C HIS A 205 -9.94 14.55 2.39
N PHE A 206 -10.57 15.38 3.21
CA PHE A 206 -12.01 15.54 3.28
C PHE A 206 -12.46 16.92 2.77
N PRO A 207 -13.70 17.02 2.24
CA PRO A 207 -14.21 18.29 1.72
C PRO A 207 -14.68 19.24 2.84
N LYS A 208 -14.82 18.72 4.07
CA LYS A 208 -15.26 19.44 5.27
C LYS A 208 -14.28 19.21 6.41
N ALA A 209 -14.18 20.19 7.32
CA ALA A 209 -13.37 20.07 8.52
C ALA A 209 -13.88 18.91 9.40
N VAL A 210 -12.94 18.14 9.95
CA VAL A 210 -13.24 17.03 10.84
C VAL A 210 -13.54 17.54 12.25
N LYS A 211 -14.73 17.23 12.74
CA LYS A 211 -15.20 17.55 14.08
C LYS A 211 -14.74 16.50 15.09
N LYS A 212 -14.93 15.22 14.77
CA LYS A 212 -14.59 14.07 15.62
C LYS A 212 -14.02 12.93 14.80
N ILE A 213 -13.15 12.15 15.43
CA ILE A 213 -12.63 10.90 14.88
C ILE A 213 -12.57 9.84 15.99
N SER A 214 -12.83 8.57 15.64
CA SER A 214 -12.77 7.45 16.60
C SER A 214 -11.35 7.06 16.99
N HIS A 215 -10.34 7.48 16.21
CA HIS A 215 -8.97 7.04 16.37
C HIS A 215 -8.13 8.03 17.20
N PRO A 216 -7.57 7.63 18.35
CA PRO A 216 -6.95 8.56 19.31
C PRO A 216 -5.66 9.21 18.78
N ASN A 217 -4.92 8.52 17.92
CA ASN A 217 -3.62 8.97 17.42
C ASN A 217 -3.72 9.77 16.10
N ALA A 218 -4.91 10.26 15.75
CA ALA A 218 -5.09 11.00 14.52
C ALA A 218 -4.51 12.42 14.61
N LEU A 219 -3.66 12.75 13.66
CA LEU A 219 -3.13 14.09 13.44
C LEU A 219 -4.01 14.83 12.44
N PHE A 220 -4.06 16.16 12.54
CA PHE A 220 -4.88 17.02 11.69
C PHE A 220 -4.03 18.08 10.98
N SER A 221 -4.39 18.43 9.75
CA SER A 221 -3.96 19.69 9.14
C SER A 221 -4.54 20.90 9.90
N GLU A 222 -3.99 22.09 9.66
CA GLU A 222 -4.45 23.34 10.27
C GLU A 222 -5.93 23.61 10.01
N ASP A 223 -6.41 23.34 8.79
CA ASP A 223 -7.81 23.47 8.39
C ASP A 223 -8.70 22.28 8.80
N ARG A 224 -8.10 21.28 9.47
CA ARG A 224 -8.72 20.02 9.91
C ARG A 224 -9.39 19.22 8.78
N LYS A 225 -9.04 19.45 7.52
CA LYS A 225 -9.57 18.69 6.37
C LYS A 225 -8.73 17.47 6.04
N ILE A 226 -7.51 17.38 6.57
CA ILE A 226 -6.63 16.25 6.39
C ILE A 226 -6.48 15.56 7.72
N ILE A 227 -6.69 14.24 7.74
CA ILE A 227 -6.28 13.40 8.86
C ILE A 227 -5.05 12.60 8.46
N THR A 228 -4.17 12.34 9.42
CA THR A 228 -3.03 11.44 9.23
C THR A 228 -2.91 10.50 10.42
N ILE A 229 -2.78 9.21 10.13
CA ILE A 229 -2.60 8.18 11.16
C ILE A 229 -1.55 7.20 10.68
N GLN A 230 -0.48 7.04 11.44
CA GLN A 230 0.63 6.16 11.11
C GLN A 230 0.66 4.97 12.06
N TYR A 231 0.88 3.79 11.49
CA TYR A 231 1.02 2.52 12.21
C TYR A 231 2.25 1.76 11.72
N PRO A 232 2.81 0.86 12.53
CA PRO A 232 3.66 -0.20 12.01
C PRO A 232 2.90 -1.00 10.93
N PHE A 233 3.56 -1.34 9.83
CA PHE A 233 2.94 -2.13 8.76
C PHE A 233 2.51 -3.52 9.25
N THR A 234 3.21 -4.07 10.24
CA THR A 234 2.83 -5.32 10.91
C THR A 234 1.46 -5.25 11.58
N GLU A 235 1.07 -4.11 12.17
CA GLU A 235 -0.26 -3.96 12.76
C GLU A 235 -1.38 -3.95 11.70
N TYR A 236 -1.11 -3.45 10.50
CA TYR A 236 -2.03 -3.57 9.36
C TYR A 236 -2.20 -5.03 8.90
N MET A 237 -1.14 -5.83 9.00
CA MET A 237 -1.18 -7.25 8.61
C MET A 237 -1.84 -8.13 9.69
N ASP A 238 -1.53 -7.90 10.96
CA ASP A 238 -1.93 -8.78 12.06
C ASP A 238 -3.29 -8.40 12.67
N THR A 239 -3.58 -7.09 12.73
CA THR A 239 -4.78 -6.54 13.38
C THR A 239 -5.43 -5.44 12.54
N PRO A 240 -5.93 -5.76 11.33
CA PRO A 240 -6.42 -4.76 10.38
C PRO A 240 -7.64 -3.97 10.87
N ASP A 241 -8.39 -4.51 11.83
CA ASP A 241 -9.55 -3.89 12.48
C ASP A 241 -9.17 -2.73 13.43
N LYS A 242 -7.93 -2.68 13.94
CA LYS A 242 -7.44 -1.50 14.67
C LYS A 242 -7.40 -0.24 13.81
N LEU A 243 -7.28 -0.41 12.49
CA LEU A 243 -7.30 0.69 11.54
C LEU A 243 -8.73 1.10 11.16
N ASN A 244 -9.75 0.69 11.92
CA ASN A 244 -11.12 1.13 11.72
C ASN A 244 -11.26 2.60 12.10
N LEU A 245 -11.87 3.38 11.20
CA LEU A 245 -12.02 4.81 11.36
C LEU A 245 -13.48 5.20 11.20
N GLU A 246 -13.92 6.07 12.09
CA GLU A 246 -15.16 6.81 11.97
C GLU A 246 -14.85 8.29 12.12
N VAL A 247 -15.25 9.09 11.13
CA VAL A 247 -14.99 10.53 11.05
C VAL A 247 -16.31 11.26 10.95
N GLU A 248 -16.55 12.24 11.81
CA GLU A 248 -17.72 13.13 11.76
C GLU A 248 -17.28 14.54 11.38
N PHE A 249 -18.00 15.15 10.44
CA PHE A 249 -17.68 16.48 9.93
C PHE A 249 -18.43 17.59 10.66
N GLU A 250 -17.90 18.80 10.56
CA GLU A 250 -18.65 20.01 10.90
C GLU A 250 -19.87 20.18 9.98
N LYS A 251 -20.87 20.92 10.46
CA LYS A 251 -22.13 21.13 9.73
C LYS A 251 -21.88 21.94 8.47
#